data_AF-B7FR08-F1
#
_entry.id   AF-B7FR08-F1
#
_cell.length_a   1.000
_cell.length_b   1.000
_cell.length_c   1.000
_cell.angle_alpha   90.00
_cell.angle_beta   90.00
_cell.angle_gamma   90.00
#
_symmetry.space_group_name_H-M   'P 1'
#
loop_
_entity.id
_entity.type
_entity.pdbx_description
1 polymer ?
#
loop_
_entity_poly.entity_id
_entity_poly.type
_entity_poly.pdbx_seq_one_letter_code
_entity_poly.pdbx_strand_id
1 'polypeptide(L)' 'MLVMKLLRDNSPHITWDAFHVFKVFVANPNKPQEVIKILRDNQVKLCRYLTTLHQDKEENDTQFRDEKALIITTIEAL' A
#
# COMPACT_ATOMS: atom_id res chain seq x y z
N MET A 1 -4.06 4.52 -12.29
CA MET A 1 -4.87 4.19 -11.10
C MET A 1 -5.02 5.41 -10.20
N LEU A 2 -6.24 5.83 -9.89
CA LEU A 2 -6.56 6.99 -9.03
C LEU A 2 -6.08 6.77 -7.58
N VAL A 3 -6.28 5.58 -7.04
CA VAL A 3 -5.90 5.22 -5.65
C VAL A 3 -4.40 5.39 -5.39
N MET A 4 -3.54 4.97 -6.32
CA MET A 4 -2.09 5.17 -6.20
C MET A 4 -1.66 6.65 -6.23
N LYS A 5 -2.47 7.52 -6.86
CA LYS A 5 -2.23 8.98 -6.81
C LYS A 5 -2.68 9.56 -5.47
N LEU A 6 -3.83 9.10 -4.95
CA LEU A 6 -4.35 9.49 -3.64
C LEU A 6 -3.45 9.05 -2.48
N LEU A 7 -2.67 7.97 -2.65
CA LEU A 7 -1.63 7.60 -1.70
C LEU A 7 -0.58 8.71 -1.53
N ARG A 8 -0.41 9.64 -2.47
CA ARG A 8 0.55 10.76 -2.36
C ARG A 8 -0.12 12.10 -2.04
N ASP A 9 -1.37 12.09 -1.60
CA ASP A 9 -2.07 13.31 -1.23
C ASP A 9 -1.43 13.97 0.01
N ASN A 10 -1.53 15.29 0.12
CA ASN A 10 -1.01 16.03 1.27
C ASN A 10 -1.86 15.81 2.54
N SER A 11 -3.10 15.36 2.40
CA SER A 11 -4.01 15.09 3.51
C SER A 11 -3.76 13.70 4.12
N PRO A 12 -3.39 13.61 5.42
CA PRO A 12 -3.21 12.33 6.10
C PRO A 12 -4.48 11.48 6.14
N HIS A 13 -5.66 12.11 6.17
CA HIS A 13 -6.94 11.39 6.13
C HIS A 13 -7.17 10.74 4.76
N ILE A 14 -6.82 11.43 3.67
CA ILE A 14 -6.98 10.89 2.31
C ILE A 14 -5.99 9.76 2.07
N THR A 15 -4.73 9.91 2.50
CA THR A 15 -3.72 8.84 2.34
C THR A 15 -4.05 7.62 3.18
N TRP A 16 -4.71 7.80 4.33
CA TRP A 16 -5.21 6.71 5.17
C TRP A 16 -6.33 5.91 4.48
N ASP A 17 -7.37 6.57 4.00
CA ASP A 17 -8.45 5.88 3.28
C ASP A 17 -7.94 5.24 1.98
N ALA A 18 -7.01 5.90 1.29
CA ALA A 18 -6.36 5.36 0.10
C ALA A 18 -5.55 4.09 0.42
N PHE A 19 -4.92 3.99 1.59
CA PHE A 19 -4.24 2.78 2.04
C PHE A 19 -5.22 1.62 2.23
N HIS A 20 -6.37 1.85 2.87
CA HIS A 20 -7.39 0.81 3.06
C HIS A 20 -7.99 0.31 1.75
N VAL A 21 -8.11 1.18 0.75
CA VAL A 21 -8.53 0.76 -0.59
C VAL A 21 -7.38 0.02 -1.29
N PHE A 22 -6.16 0.53 -1.19
CA PHE A 22 -4.98 -0.08 -1.81
C PHE A 22 -4.71 -1.51 -1.31
N LYS A 23 -4.86 -1.77 0.00
CA LYS A 23 -4.62 -3.12 0.56
C LYS A 23 -5.54 -4.17 -0.05
N VAL A 24 -6.79 -3.82 -0.38
CA VAL A 24 -7.75 -4.74 -1.03
C VAL A 24 -7.26 -5.13 -2.43
N PHE A 25 -6.69 -4.18 -3.19
CA PHE A 25 -6.11 -4.47 -4.50
C PHE A 25 -4.91 -5.41 -4.41
N VAL A 26 -4.04 -5.22 -3.41
CA VAL A 26 -2.86 -6.06 -3.20
C VAL A 26 -3.26 -7.45 -2.67
N ALA A 27 -4.23 -7.52 -1.77
CA ALA A 27 -4.69 -8.77 -1.16
C ALA A 27 -5.58 -9.65 -2.07
N ASN A 28 -6.10 -9.12 -3.18
CA ASN A 28 -6.98 -9.88 -4.07
C ASN A 28 -6.26 -11.12 -4.67
N PRO A 29 -6.65 -12.37 -4.36
CA PRO A 29 -5.96 -13.56 -4.88
C PRO A 29 -6.02 -13.65 -6.42
N ASN A 30 -7.07 -13.10 -7.04
CA ASN A 30 -7.27 -13.06 -8.48
C ASN A 30 -6.95 -11.65 -9.03
N LYS A 31 -5.75 -11.15 -8.74
CA LYS A 31 -5.28 -9.84 -9.23
C LYS A 31 -5.26 -9.81 -10.77
N PRO A 32 -5.91 -8.81 -11.42
CA PRO A 32 -5.80 -8.64 -12.86
C PRO A 32 -4.35 -8.43 -13.31
N GLN A 33 -4.00 -8.92 -14.50
CA GLN A 33 -2.62 -8.82 -15.05
C GLN A 33 -2.11 -7.38 -15.12
N GLU A 34 -2.98 -6.42 -15.45
CA GLU A 34 -2.63 -5.00 -15.48
C GLU A 34 -2.25 -4.46 -14.09
N VAL A 35 -2.91 -4.92 -13.04
CA VAL A 35 -2.61 -4.52 -11.65
C VAL A 35 -1.26 -5.11 -11.24
N ILE A 36 -1.02 -6.39 -11.53
CA ILE A 36 0.27 -7.04 -11.27
C ILE A 36 1.40 -6.29 -11.96
N LYS A 37 1.24 -5.96 -13.24
CA LYS A 37 2.23 -5.19 -14.01
C LYS A 37 2.52 -3.85 -13.36
N ILE A 38 1.50 -3.07 -12.99
CA ILE A 38 1.70 -1.76 -12.36
C ILE A 38 2.40 -1.89 -11.00
N LEU A 39 2.06 -2.91 -10.20
CA LEU A 39 2.71 -3.17 -8.92
C LEU A 39 4.18 -3.53 -9.11
N ARG A 40 4.51 -4.42 -10.05
CA ARG A 40 5.91 -4.78 -10.38
C ARG A 40 6.71 -3.58 -10.90
N ASP A 41 6.16 -2.82 -11.84
CA ASP A 41 6.82 -1.64 -12.43
C ASP A 41 7.16 -0.56 -11.38
N ASN A 42 6.42 -0.52 -10.27
CA ASN A 42 6.59 0.46 -9.20
C ASN A 42 7.08 -0.14 -7.86
N GLN A 43 7.43 -1.44 -7.84
CA GLN A 43 7.69 -2.22 -6.62
C GLN A 43 8.62 -1.49 -5.64
N VAL A 44 9.84 -1.16 -6.08
CA VAL A 44 10.85 -0.49 -5.24
C VAL A 44 10.35 0.83 -4.66
N LYS A 45 9.66 1.65 -5.47
CA LYS A 45 9.14 2.95 -5.03
C LYS A 45 7.97 2.80 -4.08
N LEU A 46 7.12 1.79 -4.28
CA LEU A 46 5.97 1.49 -3.42
C LEU A 46 6.41 0.95 -2.06
N CYS A 47 7.30 -0.04 -2.02
CA CYS A 47 7.81 -0.59 -0.76
C CYS A 47 8.47 0.50 0.08
N ARG A 48 9.35 1.31 -0.52
CA ARG A 48 9.98 2.45 0.18
C ARG A 48 8.98 3.49 0.66
N TYR A 49 7.88 3.70 -0.07
CA TYR A 49 6.85 4.63 0.37
C TYR A 49 6.06 4.08 1.57
N LEU A 50 5.69 2.80 1.51
CA LEU A 50 4.93 2.13 2.56
C LEU A 50 5.72 2.06 3.88
N THR A 51 7.04 1.91 3.86
CA THR A 51 7.84 1.92 5.10
C THR A 51 7.76 3.27 5.85
N THR A 52 7.57 4.38 5.14
CA THR A 52 7.46 5.72 5.73
C THR A 52 6.02 6.20 5.95
N LEU A 53 5.02 5.42 5.50
CA LEU A 53 3.62 5.80 5.58
C LEU A 53 3.08 5.69 7.01
N HIS A 54 2.51 6.78 7.53
CA HIS A 54 1.79 6.84 8.81
C HIS A 54 2.56 6.22 10.00
N GLN A 55 3.86 6.51 10.12
CA GLN A 55 4.72 5.95 11.19
C GLN A 55 4.20 6.25 12.60
N ASP A 56 3.67 7.45 12.85
CA ASP A 56 3.08 7.82 14.15
C ASP A 56 1.91 6.91 14.55
N LYS A 57 1.16 6.39 13.56
CA LYS A 57 0.06 5.45 13.79
C LYS A 57 0.58 4.04 14.01
N GLU A 58 1.63 3.64 13.30
CA GLU A 58 2.25 2.32 13.40
C GLU A 58 2.78 2.00 14.83
N GLU A 59 3.19 3.04 15.57
CA GLU A 59 3.63 2.90 16.96
C GLU A 59 2.50 2.45 17.92
N ASN A 60 1.27 2.86 17.63
CA ASN A 60 0.11 2.67 18.52
C ASN A 60 -0.96 1.72 17.97
N ASP A 61 -0.88 1.37 16.68
CA ASP A 61 -1.81 0.50 15.97
C ASP A 61 -1.09 -0.73 15.39
N THR A 62 -1.05 -1.80 16.19
CA THR A 62 -0.45 -3.08 15.80
C THR A 62 -1.11 -3.66 14.55
N GLN A 63 -2.43 -3.51 14.38
CA GLN A 63 -3.12 -4.04 13.21
C GLN A 63 -2.63 -3.34 11.94
N PHE A 64 -2.52 -2.01 11.97
CA PHE A 64 -2.01 -1.25 10.83
C PHE A 64 -0.57 -1.65 10.48
N ARG A 65 0.29 -1.82 11.49
CA ARG A 65 1.67 -2.30 11.29
C ARG A 65 1.71 -3.65 10.57
N ASP A 66 0.92 -4.61 11.04
CA ASP A 66 0.92 -5.96 10.49
C ASP A 66 0.33 -5.99 9.06
N GLU A 67 -0.74 -5.23 8.81
CA GLU A 67 -1.30 -5.06 7.46
C GLU A 67 -0.29 -4.44 6.50
N LYS A 68 0.45 -3.42 6.95
CA LYS A 68 1.48 -2.75 6.14
C LYS A 68 2.63 -3.69 5.79
N ALA A 69 3.11 -4.45 6.77
CA ALA A 69 4.16 -5.45 6.57
C ALA A 69 3.71 -6.52 5.56
N LEU A 70 2.49 -7.05 5.70
CA LEU A 70 1.94 -8.05 4.78
C LEU A 70 1.85 -7.52 3.34
N ILE A 71 1.41 -6.27 3.15
CA ILE A 71 1.33 -5.64 1.83
C ILE A 71 2.71 -5.50 1.20
N ILE A 72 3.71 -5.06 1.96
CA ILE A 72 5.10 -4.91 1.47
C ILE A 72 5.63 -6.27 1.01
N THR A 73 5.54 -7.30 1.86
CA THR A 73 5.98 -8.66 1.52
C THR A 73 5.23 -9.23 0.30
N THR A 74 3.93 -8.95 0.19
CA THR A 74 3.14 -9.39 -0.97
C THR A 74 3.64 -8.73 -2.25
N ILE A 75 3.93 -7.42 -2.22
CA ILE A 75 4.44 -6.68 -3.38
C ILE A 75 5.85 -7.12 -3.75
N GLU A 76 6.71 -7.43 -2.78
CA GLU A 76 8.06 -7.97 -3.00
C GLU A 76 8.04 -9.37 -3.62
N ALA A 77 7.03 -10.18 -3.29
CA ALA A 77 6.85 -11.53 -3.81
C ALA A 77 6.16 -11.61 -5.19
N LEU A 78 5.66 -10.48 -5.73
CA LEU A 78 5.03 -10.42 -7.06
C LEU A 78 6.01 -10.62 -8.19
#